data_AF-A0A286UTH2-F1
#
_entry.id   AF-A0A286UTH2-F1
#
_cell.length_a   1.000
_cell.length_b   1.000
_cell.length_c   1.000
_cell.angle_alpha   90.00
_cell.angle_beta   90.00
_cell.angle_gamma   90.00
#
_symmetry.space_group_name_H-M   'P 1'
#
loop_
_entity.id
_entity.type
_entity.pdbx_description
1 polymer ?
#
loop_
_entity_poly.entity_id
_entity_poly.type
_entity_poly.pdbx_seq_one_letter_code
_entity_poly.pdbx_strand_id
1 'polypeptide(L)'
;MNASTSYEELPSTRMQNNDLEPSNLQFSFKKILPIKKNDAEMLTRLDIQFDLLDAIFSDTTKVFTDQRPGNASNKVCFKDLYINSLYQSPRCSKVLKDKMKETPAFALEFGKIALLANIGRINTTMAFFPEMRTALRTYHPVPSLQKTDGNLQDAPRIKNCLKAALLSLELKRAPTSLAAVLEKLRQGIKPPTSIVNLLFIMANQATLLARSHFEAPLDFLDLFMPVNIPSPHRARAFLWLVYHYLEDPTSSPSDSPSTNPFSDDFSRSNPGKVPWLPRLSTDEMQKRGENIDPAEEVEWGSKMCKERTSFLQRLISASAIERKNRSEFSSSQVLELAPRRPRAPRQIYRDDDREGGFKHYEPQQSVPYDTLPPSPITSRVSPTYPAPLAPVVNKQPVPPRRTMLEHAFRIVSSTDPLAGSDEELDDHVKVDYERRLRVLNRLRGKSPTPPMPIYPTTAVAHERSSVRWTPYPTTRRRPIVR
;
A
#
# COMPACT_ATOMS: atom_id res chain seq x y z
N MET A 1 -38.49 -45.67 50.67
CA MET A 1 -38.13 -46.61 49.60
C MET A 1 -38.20 -45.86 48.28
N ASN A 2 -37.04 -45.73 47.62
CA ASN A 2 -36.73 -45.55 46.18
C ASN A 2 -37.69 -44.71 45.32
N ALA A 3 -37.28 -43.54 44.80
CA ALA A 3 -36.36 -43.34 43.66
C ALA A 3 -36.83 -44.04 42.37
N SER A 4 -37.21 -43.27 41.35
CA SER A 4 -36.44 -43.19 40.09
C SER A 4 -37.16 -42.41 39.00
N THR A 5 -36.46 -41.38 38.55
CA THR A 5 -36.64 -40.52 37.38
C THR A 5 -36.37 -41.31 36.09
N SER A 6 -37.14 -41.09 35.03
CA SER A 6 -36.82 -41.54 33.67
C SER A 6 -36.53 -40.33 32.78
N TYR A 7 -35.24 -40.10 32.53
CA TYR A 7 -34.68 -39.22 31.51
C TYR A 7 -34.73 -39.94 30.16
N GLU A 8 -35.21 -39.27 29.11
CA GLU A 8 -34.95 -39.67 27.72
C GLU A 8 -33.61 -39.06 27.28
N GLU A 9 -32.63 -39.93 27.03
CA GLU A 9 -31.31 -39.61 26.49
C GLU A 9 -31.38 -39.33 24.98
N LEU A 10 -30.89 -38.16 24.56
CA LEU A 10 -30.48 -37.88 23.19
C LEU A 10 -29.08 -38.47 22.95
N PRO A 11 -28.81 -39.15 21.82
CA PRO A 11 -27.53 -39.81 21.60
C PRO A 11 -26.40 -38.80 21.35
N SER A 12 -25.40 -38.89 22.23
CA SER A 12 -24.12 -38.20 22.17
C SER A 12 -23.19 -38.90 21.17
N THR A 13 -23.02 -38.34 19.97
CA THR A 13 -22.00 -38.83 19.03
C THR A 13 -20.71 -38.04 19.21
N ARG A 14 -19.83 -38.64 20.01
CA ARG A 14 -18.43 -38.30 20.24
C ARG A 14 -17.68 -38.11 18.91
N MET A 15 -17.08 -36.94 18.74
CA MET A 15 -16.17 -36.64 17.62
C MET A 15 -14.96 -37.58 17.66
N GLN A 16 -14.74 -38.32 16.57
CA GLN A 16 -13.45 -38.92 16.25
C GLN A 16 -12.65 -37.91 15.45
N ASN A 17 -11.57 -37.44 16.08
CA ASN A 17 -10.49 -36.71 15.44
C ASN A 17 -9.84 -37.62 14.39
N ASN A 18 -9.94 -37.26 13.13
CA ASN A 18 -9.04 -37.71 12.07
C ASN A 18 -8.53 -36.47 11.32
N ASP A 19 -7.25 -36.18 11.54
CA ASP A 19 -6.29 -35.56 10.63
C ASP A 19 -6.78 -34.40 9.76
N LEU A 20 -6.78 -33.21 10.36
CA LEU A 20 -6.75 -31.94 9.64
C LEU A 20 -5.36 -31.77 9.01
N GLU A 21 -5.24 -32.15 7.74
CA GLU A 21 -4.28 -31.55 6.81
C GLU A 21 -4.35 -30.01 6.95
N PRO A 22 -3.22 -29.28 7.00
CA PRO A 22 -3.24 -27.83 7.19
C PRO A 22 -3.76 -27.16 5.91
N SER A 23 -5.08 -27.03 5.82
CA SER A 23 -5.75 -26.16 4.86
C SER A 23 -5.11 -24.79 4.92
N ASN A 24 -4.55 -24.36 3.80
CA ASN A 24 -3.82 -23.11 3.57
C ASN A 24 -4.48 -21.93 4.31
N LEU A 25 -4.04 -21.66 5.54
CA LEU A 25 -4.52 -20.57 6.37
C LEU A 25 -4.03 -19.27 5.75
N GLN A 26 -4.81 -18.67 4.85
CA GLN A 26 -4.57 -17.31 4.35
C GLN A 26 -4.91 -16.24 5.39
N PHE A 27 -4.71 -16.54 6.68
CA PHE A 27 -4.99 -15.62 7.76
C PHE A 27 -3.73 -15.48 8.61
N SER A 28 -3.13 -14.29 8.51
CA SER A 28 -1.97 -13.78 9.27
C SER A 28 -0.54 -14.16 8.83
N PHE A 29 -0.28 -14.14 7.52
CA PHE A 29 1.04 -13.78 6.97
C PHE A 29 0.95 -12.40 6.33
N LYS A 30 1.95 -11.52 6.54
CA LYS A 30 2.01 -10.10 6.08
C LYS A 30 1.13 -9.84 4.86
N LYS A 31 -0.12 -9.43 5.10
CA LYS A 31 -1.13 -9.30 4.04
C LYS A 31 -0.67 -8.23 3.07
N ILE A 32 -0.42 -8.62 1.81
CA ILE A 32 -0.11 -7.66 0.77
C ILE A 32 -1.43 -6.99 0.39
N LEU A 33 -1.71 -5.86 1.04
CA LEU A 33 -2.94 -5.12 0.82
C LEU A 33 -3.01 -4.52 -0.59
N PRO A 34 -1.97 -3.89 -1.17
CA PRO A 34 -2.09 -3.38 -2.53
C PRO A 34 -2.13 -4.51 -3.57
N ILE A 35 -3.01 -4.40 -4.56
CA ILE A 35 -3.00 -5.27 -5.74
C ILE A 35 -1.63 -5.12 -6.42
N LYS A 36 -1.01 -6.25 -6.78
CA LYS A 36 0.26 -6.29 -7.48
C LYS A 36 0.07 -7.02 -8.81
N LYS A 37 0.28 -6.30 -9.90
CA LYS A 37 0.22 -6.79 -11.27
C LYS A 37 1.34 -6.16 -12.08
N ASN A 38 1.76 -6.83 -13.14
CA ASN A 38 2.75 -6.28 -14.07
C ASN A 38 2.12 -5.19 -14.94
N ASP A 39 2.95 -4.33 -15.53
CA ASP A 39 2.46 -3.32 -16.48
C ASP A 39 1.69 -3.99 -17.62
N ALA A 40 0.60 -3.36 -18.04
CA ALA A 40 -0.31 -3.86 -19.08
C ALA A 40 -1.05 -5.16 -18.71
N GLU A 41 -1.22 -5.49 -17.42
CA GLU A 41 -2.16 -6.51 -16.97
C GLU A 41 -3.47 -5.87 -16.48
N MET A 42 -4.62 -6.43 -16.91
CA MET A 42 -5.94 -5.95 -16.48
C MET A 42 -6.20 -6.29 -15.01
N LEU A 43 -6.95 -5.43 -14.30
CA LEU A 43 -7.55 -5.76 -13.01
C LEU A 43 -8.90 -6.43 -13.26
N THR A 44 -9.02 -7.69 -12.86
CA THR A 44 -10.25 -8.49 -12.98
C THR A 44 -11.23 -8.17 -11.87
N ARG A 45 -12.48 -8.61 -12.04
CA ARG A 45 -13.49 -8.58 -10.98
C ARG A 45 -13.01 -9.25 -9.71
N LEU A 46 -12.26 -10.35 -9.81
CA LEU A 46 -11.66 -11.02 -8.66
C LEU A 46 -10.60 -10.15 -7.97
N ASP A 47 -9.73 -9.46 -8.70
CA ASP A 47 -8.71 -8.61 -8.06
C ASP A 47 -9.33 -7.49 -7.23
N ILE A 48 -10.36 -6.85 -7.78
CA ILE A 48 -11.02 -5.69 -7.18
C ILE A 48 -12.16 -6.05 -6.23
N GLN A 49 -12.54 -7.34 -6.18
CA GLN A 49 -13.72 -7.83 -5.46
C GLN A 49 -14.99 -7.08 -5.91
N PHE A 50 -15.28 -7.13 -7.21
CA PHE A 50 -16.35 -6.35 -7.83
C PHE A 50 -17.71 -6.56 -7.17
N ASP A 51 -18.11 -7.79 -6.85
CA ASP A 51 -19.45 -8.06 -6.31
C ASP A 51 -19.63 -7.51 -4.90
N LEU A 52 -18.54 -7.42 -4.12
CA LEU A 52 -18.55 -6.71 -2.84
C LEU A 52 -18.78 -5.21 -3.06
N LEU A 53 -18.03 -4.60 -3.98
CA LEU A 53 -18.19 -3.19 -4.31
C LEU A 53 -19.59 -2.92 -4.84
N ASP A 54 -20.14 -3.82 -5.64
CA ASP A 54 -21.50 -3.71 -6.15
C ASP A 54 -22.54 -3.82 -5.04
N ALA A 55 -22.41 -4.79 -4.14
CA ALA A 55 -23.29 -4.93 -2.97
C ALA A 55 -23.25 -3.70 -2.03
N ILE A 56 -22.07 -3.08 -1.85
CA ILE A 56 -21.93 -1.85 -1.04
C ILE A 56 -22.62 -0.65 -1.72
N PHE A 57 -22.42 -0.47 -3.03
CA PHE A 57 -22.93 0.71 -3.75
C PHE A 57 -24.38 0.57 -4.24
N SER A 58 -24.91 -0.65 -4.29
CA SER A 58 -26.32 -0.93 -4.63
C SER A 58 -27.25 -0.88 -3.42
N ASP A 59 -26.71 -0.89 -2.18
CA ASP A 59 -27.53 -0.68 -0.98
C ASP A 59 -28.26 0.67 -1.03
N THR A 60 -29.56 0.62 -0.79
CA THR A 60 -30.47 1.78 -0.88
C THR A 60 -30.87 2.33 0.49
N THR A 61 -30.28 1.81 1.57
CA THR A 61 -30.66 2.12 2.95
C THR A 61 -30.27 3.56 3.30
N LYS A 62 -31.25 4.47 3.36
CA LYS A 62 -31.05 5.92 3.58
C LYS A 62 -30.92 6.24 5.07
N VAL A 63 -29.74 6.03 5.64
CA VAL A 63 -29.52 6.13 7.08
C VAL A 63 -28.36 7.06 7.47
N PHE A 64 -27.51 7.42 6.51
CA PHE A 64 -26.37 8.31 6.76
C PHE A 64 -26.78 9.76 6.67
N THR A 65 -26.31 10.58 7.61
CA THR A 65 -26.46 12.03 7.57
C THR A 65 -25.67 12.59 6.39
N ASP A 66 -26.36 13.36 5.54
CA ASP A 66 -25.75 14.00 4.39
C ASP A 66 -24.66 14.99 4.83
N GLN A 67 -23.46 14.81 4.31
CA GLN A 67 -22.27 15.58 4.69
C GLN A 67 -22.13 16.89 3.91
N ARG A 68 -23.02 17.14 2.94
CA ARG A 68 -22.99 18.36 2.16
C ARG A 68 -23.37 19.57 3.03
N PRO A 69 -22.73 20.74 2.86
CA PRO A 69 -23.08 21.94 3.63
C PRO A 69 -24.58 22.25 3.55
N GLY A 70 -25.20 22.49 4.71
CA GLY A 70 -26.63 22.81 4.82
C GLY A 70 -27.60 21.63 4.65
N ASN A 71 -27.13 20.40 4.48
CA ASN A 71 -28.00 19.23 4.21
C ASN A 71 -28.06 18.23 5.36
N ALA A 72 -27.53 18.54 6.55
CA ALA A 72 -27.41 17.59 7.67
C ALA A 72 -28.75 17.00 8.19
N SER A 73 -29.89 17.59 7.82
CA SER A 73 -31.23 17.05 8.09
C SER A 73 -31.63 15.89 7.16
N ASN A 74 -30.96 15.75 6.01
CA ASN A 74 -31.27 14.74 5.01
C ASN A 74 -30.52 13.43 5.29
N LYS A 75 -31.20 12.32 4.97
CA LYS A 75 -30.62 10.98 5.00
C LYS A 75 -30.36 10.44 3.62
N VAL A 76 -29.17 9.87 3.43
CA VAL A 76 -28.68 9.34 2.15
C VAL A 76 -28.18 7.91 2.32
N CYS A 77 -28.13 7.16 1.21
CA CYS A 77 -27.50 5.84 1.18
C CYS A 77 -25.98 5.96 1.10
N PHE A 78 -25.24 4.84 1.28
CA PHE A 78 -23.78 4.86 1.25
C PHE A 78 -23.21 5.38 -0.08
N LYS A 79 -23.77 4.94 -1.20
CA LYS A 79 -23.38 5.41 -2.54
C LYS A 79 -23.38 6.93 -2.63
N ASP A 80 -24.51 7.54 -2.27
CA ASP A 80 -24.70 8.98 -2.38
C ASP A 80 -23.78 9.70 -1.38
N LEU A 81 -23.65 9.19 -0.15
CA LEU A 81 -22.73 9.70 0.86
C LEU A 81 -21.29 9.79 0.33
N TYR A 82 -20.80 8.71 -0.27
CA TYR A 82 -19.43 8.59 -0.75
C TYR A 82 -19.18 9.43 -2.01
N ILE A 83 -20.05 9.35 -3.02
CA ILE A 83 -19.92 10.10 -4.27
C ILE A 83 -20.04 11.61 -3.99
N ASN A 84 -20.95 12.04 -3.12
CA ASN A 84 -21.07 13.45 -2.75
C ASN A 84 -19.80 13.97 -2.06
N SER A 85 -19.16 13.17 -1.21
CA SER A 85 -17.88 13.52 -0.58
C SER A 85 -16.78 13.77 -1.63
N LEU A 86 -16.68 12.89 -2.64
CA LEU A 86 -15.74 13.07 -3.76
C LEU A 86 -16.07 14.32 -4.59
N TYR A 87 -17.34 14.54 -4.90
CA TYR A 87 -17.81 15.70 -5.66
C TYR A 87 -17.49 17.03 -4.95
N GLN A 88 -17.53 17.04 -3.62
CA GLN A 88 -17.23 18.21 -2.81
C GLN A 88 -15.76 18.51 -2.61
N SER A 89 -14.88 17.55 -2.90
CA SER A 89 -13.44 17.79 -2.83
C SER A 89 -13.03 18.96 -3.74
N PRO A 90 -12.24 19.93 -3.24
CA PRO A 90 -11.69 21.01 -4.05
C PRO A 90 -10.58 20.50 -4.99
N ARG A 91 -10.08 19.28 -4.79
CA ARG A 91 -9.11 18.61 -5.67
C ARG A 91 -9.77 17.70 -6.70
N CYS A 92 -11.09 17.58 -6.68
CA CYS A 92 -11.86 16.98 -7.77
C CYS A 92 -11.95 18.00 -8.92
N SER A 93 -11.43 17.66 -10.10
CA SER A 93 -11.38 18.59 -11.23
C SER A 93 -12.77 18.91 -11.77
N LYS A 94 -12.96 20.11 -12.35
CA LYS A 94 -14.23 20.51 -12.97
C LYS A 94 -14.72 19.46 -13.99
N VAL A 95 -13.83 19.02 -14.90
CA VAL A 95 -14.13 17.98 -15.89
C VAL A 95 -14.63 16.69 -15.24
N LEU A 96 -14.04 16.27 -14.12
CA LEU A 96 -14.48 15.07 -13.42
C LEU A 96 -15.87 15.27 -12.79
N LYS A 97 -16.13 16.45 -12.20
CA LYS A 97 -17.44 16.79 -11.64
C LYS A 97 -18.53 16.81 -12.70
N ASP A 98 -18.26 17.47 -13.82
CA ASP A 98 -19.18 17.58 -14.96
C ASP A 98 -19.51 16.17 -15.48
N LYS A 99 -18.50 15.31 -15.65
CA LYS A 99 -18.69 13.92 -16.08
C LYS A 99 -19.49 13.06 -15.09
N MET A 100 -19.22 13.18 -13.78
CA MET A 100 -20.01 12.50 -12.75
C MET A 100 -21.47 12.96 -12.73
N LYS A 101 -21.72 14.23 -13.06
CA LYS A 101 -23.07 14.80 -13.13
C LYS A 101 -23.81 14.38 -14.39
N GLU A 102 -23.14 14.41 -15.54
CA GLU A 102 -23.69 14.01 -16.84
C GLU A 102 -23.96 12.52 -16.91
N THR A 103 -23.06 11.71 -16.33
CA THR A 103 -23.17 10.25 -16.39
C THR A 103 -23.08 9.61 -15.01
N PRO A 104 -24.24 9.32 -14.37
CA PRO A 104 -24.27 8.71 -13.04
C PRO A 104 -23.59 7.33 -12.96
N ALA A 105 -23.62 6.55 -14.05
CA ALA A 105 -22.91 5.27 -14.13
C ALA A 105 -21.39 5.43 -13.97
N PHE A 106 -20.82 6.48 -14.57
CA PHE A 106 -19.41 6.81 -14.38
C PHE A 106 -19.10 7.22 -12.93
N ALA A 107 -20.00 7.96 -12.28
CA ALA A 107 -19.81 8.34 -10.87
C ALA A 107 -19.77 7.11 -9.94
N LEU A 108 -20.57 6.08 -10.25
CA LEU A 108 -20.54 4.79 -9.57
C LEU A 108 -19.20 4.06 -9.77
N GLU A 109 -18.76 3.92 -11.03
CA GLU A 109 -17.49 3.29 -11.37
C GLU A 109 -16.30 4.00 -10.70
N PHE A 110 -16.29 5.34 -10.76
CA PHE A 110 -15.29 6.18 -10.09
C PHE A 110 -15.33 6.03 -8.57
N GLY A 111 -16.53 5.97 -7.98
CA GLY A 111 -16.72 5.75 -6.55
C GLY A 111 -16.12 4.41 -6.09
N LYS A 112 -16.37 3.32 -6.84
CA LYS A 112 -15.84 1.98 -6.56
C LYS A 112 -14.31 1.95 -6.57
N ILE A 113 -13.67 2.52 -7.59
CA ILE A 113 -12.19 2.55 -7.65
C ILE A 113 -11.59 3.52 -6.61
N ALA A 114 -12.26 4.63 -6.32
CA ALA A 114 -11.86 5.56 -5.27
C ALA A 114 -11.97 4.94 -3.88
N LEU A 115 -12.95 4.06 -3.62
CA LEU A 115 -13.04 3.29 -2.38
C LEU A 115 -11.82 2.38 -2.20
N LEU A 116 -11.43 1.63 -3.24
CA LEU A 116 -10.25 0.77 -3.21
C LEU A 116 -8.95 1.56 -3.00
N ALA A 117 -8.82 2.74 -3.61
CA ALA A 117 -7.68 3.62 -3.38
C ALA A 117 -7.66 4.17 -1.94
N ASN A 118 -8.82 4.46 -1.36
CA ASN A 118 -8.93 4.98 0.00
C ASN A 118 -8.51 3.95 1.06
N ILE A 119 -8.94 2.69 0.91
CA ILE A 119 -8.55 1.61 1.82
C ILE A 119 -7.13 1.07 1.55
N GLY A 120 -6.50 1.46 0.44
CA GLY A 120 -5.13 1.08 0.09
C GLY A 120 -4.97 -0.19 -0.76
N ARG A 121 -6.04 -0.72 -1.37
CA ARG A 121 -5.97 -1.82 -2.35
C ARG A 121 -5.38 -1.37 -3.69
N ILE A 122 -5.65 -0.13 -4.11
CA ILE A 122 -5.04 0.47 -5.31
C ILE A 122 -3.79 1.25 -4.91
N ASN A 123 -2.64 0.86 -5.46
CA ASN A 123 -1.41 1.59 -5.26
C ASN A 123 -1.41 2.88 -6.10
N THR A 124 -0.84 3.93 -5.54
CA THR A 124 -0.60 5.20 -6.24
C THR A 124 0.15 5.05 -7.55
N THR A 125 1.00 4.04 -7.76
CA THR A 125 1.74 3.84 -9.03
C THR A 125 0.85 3.43 -10.20
N MET A 126 -0.38 2.99 -9.93
CA MET A 126 -1.31 2.50 -10.95
C MET A 126 -1.95 3.65 -11.74
N ALA A 127 -2.09 3.42 -13.04
CA ALA A 127 -2.78 4.27 -14.00
C ALA A 127 -3.85 3.47 -14.73
N PHE A 128 -4.95 4.13 -15.09
CA PHE A 128 -6.11 3.50 -15.73
C PHE A 128 -6.41 4.09 -17.11
N PHE A 129 -5.41 4.72 -17.73
CA PHE A 129 -5.46 5.18 -19.11
C PHE A 129 -4.12 4.89 -19.82
N PRO A 130 -4.15 4.46 -21.10
CA PRO A 130 -2.98 3.90 -21.77
C PRO A 130 -1.92 4.94 -22.17
N GLU A 131 -2.30 6.22 -22.32
CA GLU A 131 -1.47 7.30 -22.89
C GLU A 131 -0.33 7.80 -21.98
N MET A 132 -0.12 7.18 -20.81
CA MET A 132 0.91 7.61 -19.87
C MET A 132 2.32 7.46 -20.46
N ARG A 133 3.00 8.60 -20.64
CA ARG A 133 4.38 8.71 -21.13
C ARG A 133 5.46 8.48 -20.07
N THR A 134 5.10 8.19 -18.81
CA THR A 134 6.06 8.12 -17.70
C THR A 134 6.41 6.68 -17.34
N ALA A 135 7.70 6.35 -17.28
CA ALA A 135 8.21 5.01 -16.93
C ALA A 135 7.98 4.60 -15.46
N LEU A 136 7.52 5.52 -14.60
CA LEU A 136 7.28 5.29 -13.17
C LEU A 136 5.84 4.85 -12.84
N ARG A 137 4.99 4.70 -13.85
CA ARG A 137 3.57 4.35 -13.70
C ARG A 137 3.28 3.05 -14.43
N THR A 138 2.49 2.19 -13.80
CA THR A 138 2.01 0.95 -14.40
C THR A 138 0.56 1.12 -14.84
N TYR A 139 0.29 0.83 -16.11
CA TYR A 139 -1.05 0.85 -16.69
C TYR A 139 -1.77 -0.47 -16.44
N HIS A 140 -2.99 -0.39 -15.92
CA HIS A 140 -3.87 -1.53 -15.71
C HIS A 140 -5.28 -1.15 -16.15
N PRO A 141 -5.81 -1.70 -17.26
CA PRO A 141 -7.24 -1.53 -17.54
C PRO A 141 -8.07 -2.23 -16.47
N VAL A 142 -9.25 -1.68 -16.16
CA VAL A 142 -10.21 -2.21 -15.18
C VAL A 142 -11.56 -2.37 -15.89
N PRO A 143 -11.74 -3.43 -16.70
CA PRO A 143 -12.88 -3.57 -17.61
C PRO A 143 -14.24 -3.41 -16.93
N SER A 144 -14.40 -3.99 -15.73
CA SER A 144 -15.64 -3.93 -14.96
C SER A 144 -16.01 -2.52 -14.46
N LEU A 145 -15.06 -1.57 -14.46
CA LEU A 145 -15.26 -0.18 -14.01
C LEU A 145 -15.00 0.86 -15.12
N GLN A 146 -14.80 0.43 -16.36
CA GLN A 146 -14.51 1.31 -17.50
C GLN A 146 -15.54 1.14 -18.64
N LYS A 147 -16.78 0.77 -18.29
CA LYS A 147 -17.83 0.50 -19.28
C LYS A 147 -18.38 1.78 -19.88
N THR A 148 -18.51 2.81 -19.05
CA THR A 148 -19.12 4.08 -19.45
C THR A 148 -18.13 4.98 -20.20
N ASP A 149 -16.88 5.00 -19.74
CA ASP A 149 -15.80 5.73 -20.37
C ASP A 149 -14.48 5.01 -20.09
N GLY A 150 -13.70 4.78 -21.14
CA GLY A 150 -12.41 4.09 -21.09
C GLY A 150 -11.32 4.84 -20.32
N ASN A 151 -11.54 6.07 -19.86
CA ASN A 151 -10.55 6.84 -19.10
C ASN A 151 -11.00 7.11 -17.66
N LEU A 152 -10.51 6.26 -16.74
CA LEU A 152 -10.53 6.53 -15.31
C LEU A 152 -9.29 7.36 -14.92
N GLN A 153 -9.46 8.35 -14.04
CA GLN A 153 -8.32 9.11 -13.52
C GLN A 153 -7.29 8.20 -12.85
N ASP A 154 -6.01 8.56 -12.90
CA ASP A 154 -4.95 7.79 -12.25
C ASP A 154 -5.03 7.83 -10.71
N ALA A 155 -4.45 6.80 -10.07
CA ALA A 155 -4.46 6.65 -8.63
C ALA A 155 -3.93 7.88 -7.84
N PRO A 156 -2.91 8.63 -8.30
CA PRO A 156 -2.47 9.86 -7.65
C PRO A 156 -3.55 10.95 -7.61
N ARG A 157 -4.28 11.16 -8.72
CA ARG A 157 -5.35 12.17 -8.76
C ARG A 157 -6.52 11.76 -7.89
N ILE A 158 -6.88 10.48 -7.91
CA ILE A 158 -7.88 9.91 -6.99
C ILE A 158 -7.46 10.17 -5.53
N LYS A 159 -6.21 9.85 -5.17
CA LYS A 159 -5.69 10.05 -3.81
C LYS A 159 -5.66 11.53 -3.41
N ASN A 160 -5.33 12.43 -4.32
CA ASN A 160 -5.36 13.87 -4.07
C ASN A 160 -6.79 14.38 -3.88
N CYS A 161 -7.76 13.84 -4.62
CA CYS A 161 -9.18 14.10 -4.43
C CYS A 161 -9.63 13.65 -3.04
N LEU A 162 -9.33 12.41 -2.65
CA LEU A 162 -9.67 11.83 -1.34
C LEU A 162 -9.07 12.64 -0.18
N LYS A 163 -7.79 13.00 -0.24
CA LYS A 163 -7.11 13.79 0.81
C LYS A 163 -7.76 15.15 1.09
N ALA A 164 -8.47 15.71 0.10
CA ALA A 164 -9.13 17.01 0.23
C ALA A 164 -10.64 16.90 0.42
N ALA A 165 -11.22 15.69 0.44
CA ALA A 165 -12.64 15.43 0.69
C ALA A 165 -12.94 15.54 2.20
N LEU A 166 -12.69 16.72 2.77
CA LEU A 166 -12.81 17.01 4.20
C LEU A 166 -14.08 17.79 4.50
N LEU A 167 -14.65 17.57 5.69
CA LEU A 167 -15.70 18.44 6.22
C LEU A 167 -15.14 19.80 6.65
N SER A 168 -15.99 20.82 6.74
CA SER A 168 -15.60 22.16 7.21
C SER A 168 -14.92 22.14 8.59
N LEU A 169 -15.38 21.27 9.50
CA LEU A 169 -14.81 21.11 10.84
C LEU A 169 -13.42 20.41 10.83
N GLU A 170 -13.10 19.66 9.77
CA GLU A 170 -11.86 18.91 9.65
C GLU A 170 -10.71 19.75 9.09
N LEU A 171 -11.01 20.85 8.39
CA LEU A 171 -10.01 21.77 7.84
C LEU A 171 -9.02 22.29 8.89
N LYS A 172 -9.47 22.43 10.15
CA LYS A 172 -8.62 22.79 11.28
C LYS A 172 -7.90 21.57 11.85
N ARG A 173 -8.67 20.52 12.18
CA ARG A 173 -8.15 19.28 12.76
C ARG A 173 -9.10 18.11 12.49
N ALA A 174 -8.72 17.25 11.57
CA ALA A 174 -9.39 15.98 11.33
C ALA A 174 -9.13 15.00 12.50
N PRO A 175 -10.11 14.16 12.87
CA PRO A 175 -9.86 12.99 13.72
C PRO A 175 -8.83 12.07 13.07
N THR A 176 -7.97 11.45 13.88
CA THR A 176 -6.92 10.52 13.41
C THR A 176 -7.04 9.11 14.00
N SER A 177 -8.06 8.86 14.82
CA SER A 177 -8.31 7.58 15.48
C SER A 177 -9.79 7.30 15.65
N LEU A 178 -10.17 6.03 15.74
CA LEU A 178 -11.55 5.62 15.98
C LEU A 178 -12.09 6.17 17.30
N ALA A 179 -11.25 6.21 18.35
CA ALA A 179 -11.61 6.81 19.63
C ALA A 179 -11.95 8.31 19.50
N ALA A 180 -11.19 9.07 18.70
CA ALA A 180 -11.48 10.49 18.47
C ALA A 180 -12.77 10.71 17.66
N VAL A 181 -13.10 9.78 16.75
CA VAL A 181 -14.38 9.79 16.02
C VAL A 181 -15.54 9.55 16.98
N LEU A 182 -15.47 8.53 17.83
CA LEU A 182 -16.49 8.24 18.83
C LEU A 182 -16.67 9.37 19.84
N GLU A 183 -15.58 10.01 20.27
CA GLU A 183 -15.64 11.16 21.17
C GLU A 183 -16.43 12.33 20.56
N LYS A 184 -16.19 12.64 19.28
CA LYS A 184 -16.98 13.66 18.57
C LYS A 184 -18.46 13.30 18.45
N LEU A 185 -18.78 12.02 18.20
CA LEU A 185 -20.16 11.54 18.20
C LEU A 185 -20.84 11.74 19.55
N ARG A 186 -20.16 11.40 20.65
CA ARG A 186 -20.68 11.59 22.01
C ARG A 186 -20.90 13.07 22.37
N GLN A 187 -20.13 13.97 21.76
CA GLN A 187 -20.33 15.43 21.84
C GLN A 187 -21.49 15.94 20.96
N GLY A 188 -22.22 15.05 20.29
CA GLY A 188 -23.34 15.40 19.41
C GLY A 188 -22.92 15.91 18.03
N ILE A 189 -21.63 15.82 17.66
CA ILE A 189 -21.16 16.24 16.34
C ILE A 189 -21.49 15.13 15.34
N LYS A 190 -22.45 15.41 14.46
CA LYS A 190 -22.95 14.46 13.46
C LYS A 190 -23.01 15.10 12.07
N PRO A 191 -22.24 14.61 11.07
CA PRO A 191 -21.26 13.53 11.16
C PRO A 191 -19.98 13.96 11.94
N PRO A 192 -19.30 13.04 12.63
CA PRO A 192 -18.10 13.33 13.42
C PRO A 192 -16.86 13.57 12.54
N THR A 193 -16.87 13.00 11.34
CA THR A 193 -15.79 13.00 10.36
C THR A 193 -16.35 12.72 8.96
N SER A 194 -15.63 13.07 7.89
CA SER A 194 -16.00 12.69 6.52
C SER A 194 -15.95 11.18 6.34
N ILE A 195 -16.80 10.64 5.47
CA ILE A 195 -16.77 9.20 5.14
C ILE A 195 -15.38 8.78 4.61
N VAL A 196 -14.74 9.64 3.83
CA VAL A 196 -13.40 9.39 3.29
C VAL A 196 -12.38 9.25 4.42
N ASN A 197 -12.36 10.18 5.39
CA ASN A 197 -11.45 10.11 6.52
C ASN A 197 -11.74 8.93 7.46
N LEU A 198 -13.02 8.60 7.69
CA LEU A 198 -13.38 7.42 8.48
C LEU A 198 -12.77 6.16 7.89
N LEU A 199 -12.96 5.91 6.59
CA LEU A 199 -12.44 4.71 5.94
C LEU A 199 -10.90 4.65 5.97
N PHE A 200 -10.24 5.81 5.85
CA PHE A 200 -8.79 5.90 6.03
C PHE A 200 -8.36 5.51 7.46
N ILE A 201 -9.05 5.99 8.50
CA ILE A 201 -8.78 5.62 9.89
C ILE A 201 -9.02 4.12 10.10
N MET A 202 -10.14 3.59 9.60
CA MET A 202 -10.51 2.18 9.72
C MET A 202 -9.46 1.26 9.08
N ALA A 203 -8.98 1.60 7.88
CA ALA A 203 -7.93 0.85 7.21
C ALA A 203 -6.60 0.88 8.00
N ASN A 204 -6.21 2.03 8.55
CA ASN A 204 -4.99 2.15 9.36
C ASN A 204 -5.09 1.48 10.74
N GLN A 205 -6.30 1.38 11.30
CA GLN A 205 -6.57 0.77 12.61
C GLN A 205 -7.29 -0.58 12.48
N ALA A 206 -7.07 -1.30 11.39
CA ALA A 206 -7.74 -2.58 11.12
C ALA A 206 -7.56 -3.60 12.25
N THR A 207 -6.38 -3.66 12.89
CA THR A 207 -6.11 -4.52 14.05
C THR A 207 -6.98 -4.18 15.26
N LEU A 208 -7.27 -2.90 15.49
CA LEU A 208 -8.14 -2.47 16.59
C LEU A 208 -9.59 -2.82 16.28
N LEU A 209 -10.03 -2.63 15.03
CA LEU A 209 -11.34 -3.05 14.57
C LEU A 209 -11.52 -4.55 14.70
N ALA A 210 -10.51 -5.34 14.31
CA ALA A 210 -10.53 -6.81 14.41
C ALA A 210 -10.86 -7.27 15.83
N ARG A 211 -10.15 -6.72 16.83
CA ARG A 211 -10.36 -7.06 18.24
C ARG A 211 -11.74 -6.65 18.75
N SER A 212 -12.22 -5.49 18.31
CA SER A 212 -13.47 -4.91 18.82
C SER A 212 -14.69 -5.57 18.18
N HIS A 213 -14.70 -5.66 16.85
CA HIS A 213 -15.91 -5.95 16.09
C HIS A 213 -15.92 -7.30 15.37
N PHE A 214 -14.77 -7.93 15.13
CA PHE A 214 -14.69 -9.19 14.38
C PHE A 214 -14.44 -10.39 15.29
N GLU A 215 -14.68 -11.57 14.75
CA GLU A 215 -14.18 -12.84 15.28
C GLU A 215 -12.82 -13.16 14.64
N ALA A 216 -11.86 -13.59 15.44
CA ALA A 216 -10.54 -13.94 14.95
C ALA A 216 -10.60 -15.07 13.89
N PRO A 217 -9.69 -15.09 12.90
CA PRO A 217 -8.60 -14.13 12.64
C PRO A 217 -8.96 -13.00 11.66
N LEU A 218 -10.25 -12.66 11.49
CA LEU A 218 -10.68 -11.65 10.50
C LEU A 218 -10.38 -10.22 10.96
N ASP A 219 -10.02 -9.36 10.01
CA ASP A 219 -9.95 -7.91 10.19
C ASP A 219 -10.79 -7.14 9.15
N PHE A 220 -10.82 -5.81 9.28
CA PHE A 220 -11.57 -4.95 8.38
C PHE A 220 -11.11 -5.02 6.92
N LEU A 221 -9.81 -5.22 6.68
CA LEU A 221 -9.24 -5.24 5.33
C LEU A 221 -9.53 -6.56 4.62
N ASP A 222 -9.70 -7.65 5.37
CA ASP A 222 -10.12 -8.95 4.82
C ASP A 222 -11.45 -8.90 4.08
N LEU A 223 -12.32 -7.96 4.43
CA LEU A 223 -13.56 -7.73 3.69
C LEU A 223 -13.26 -7.48 2.20
N PHE A 224 -12.16 -6.81 1.87
CA PHE A 224 -11.77 -6.41 0.51
C PHE A 224 -10.74 -7.36 -0.14
N MET A 225 -10.55 -8.53 0.42
CA MET A 225 -9.65 -9.58 -0.08
C MET A 225 -10.47 -10.77 -0.60
N PRO A 226 -9.91 -11.65 -1.46
CA PRO A 226 -10.58 -12.86 -1.91
C PRO A 226 -10.67 -13.89 -0.78
N VAL A 227 -11.58 -13.66 0.17
CA VAL A 227 -11.88 -14.56 1.29
C VAL A 227 -13.13 -15.37 1.00
N ASN A 228 -13.24 -16.56 1.60
CA ASN A 228 -14.42 -17.43 1.45
C ASN A 228 -15.62 -16.96 2.30
N ILE A 229 -15.97 -15.67 2.20
CA ILE A 229 -17.14 -15.05 2.83
C ILE A 229 -17.94 -14.33 1.74
N PRO A 230 -19.24 -14.62 1.55
CA PRO A 230 -20.02 -14.06 0.46
C PRO A 230 -20.03 -12.52 0.45
N SER A 231 -19.97 -11.93 -0.74
CA SER A 231 -19.94 -10.47 -0.92
C SER A 231 -21.08 -9.72 -0.22
N PRO A 232 -22.34 -10.19 -0.20
CA PRO A 232 -23.42 -9.52 0.53
C PRO A 232 -23.20 -9.44 2.05
N HIS A 233 -22.63 -10.47 2.66
CA HIS A 233 -22.36 -10.50 4.11
C HIS A 233 -21.21 -9.55 4.45
N ARG A 234 -20.16 -9.54 3.61
CA ARG A 234 -19.04 -8.59 3.73
C ARG A 234 -19.51 -7.14 3.56
N ALA A 235 -20.39 -6.87 2.60
CA ALA A 235 -20.99 -5.55 2.38
C ALA A 235 -21.81 -5.09 3.59
N ARG A 236 -22.64 -5.97 4.15
CA ARG A 236 -23.43 -5.68 5.35
C ARG A 236 -22.55 -5.36 6.56
N ALA A 237 -21.48 -6.13 6.78
CA ALA A 237 -20.52 -5.84 7.86
C ALA A 237 -19.78 -4.52 7.66
N PHE A 238 -19.40 -4.21 6.42
CA PHE A 238 -18.83 -2.91 6.07
C PHE A 238 -19.79 -1.75 6.38
N LEU A 239 -21.04 -1.82 5.91
CA LEU A 239 -22.06 -0.79 6.12
C LEU A 239 -22.42 -0.65 7.61
N TRP A 240 -22.46 -1.76 8.34
CA TRP A 240 -22.65 -1.76 9.79
C TRP A 240 -21.56 -0.95 10.50
N LEU A 241 -20.29 -1.16 10.15
CA LEU A 241 -19.17 -0.42 10.75
C LEU A 241 -19.22 1.06 10.39
N VAL A 242 -19.51 1.39 9.13
CA VAL A 242 -19.63 2.78 8.69
C VAL A 242 -20.74 3.50 9.46
N TYR A 243 -21.89 2.85 9.64
CA TYR A 243 -22.99 3.41 10.44
C TYR A 243 -22.59 3.57 11.90
N HIS A 244 -21.95 2.56 12.50
CA HIS A 244 -21.52 2.59 13.88
C HIS A 244 -20.62 3.79 14.20
N TYR A 245 -19.70 4.13 13.29
CA TYR A 245 -18.74 5.22 13.50
C TYR A 245 -19.16 6.59 12.93
N LEU A 246 -20.23 6.68 12.13
CA LEU A 246 -20.75 7.97 11.64
C LEU A 246 -22.06 8.41 12.28
N GLU A 247 -22.87 7.45 12.73
CA GLU A 247 -24.28 7.69 13.05
C GLU A 247 -24.66 7.35 14.48
N ASP A 248 -24.00 6.36 15.09
CA ASP A 248 -24.42 5.75 16.34
C ASP A 248 -23.68 6.33 17.57
N PRO A 249 -24.28 7.27 18.32
CA PRO A 249 -23.68 7.82 19.53
C PRO A 249 -23.71 6.81 20.70
N THR A 250 -24.50 5.73 20.61
CA THR A 250 -24.72 4.75 21.69
C THR A 250 -23.64 3.67 21.76
N SER A 251 -22.49 3.93 21.15
CA SER A 251 -21.29 3.11 21.21
C SER A 251 -20.66 3.15 22.63
N SER A 252 -21.38 2.63 23.64
CA SER A 252 -20.94 2.18 24.99
C SER A 252 -22.18 1.84 25.88
N PRO A 253 -22.02 1.04 26.95
CA PRO A 253 -22.40 -0.37 27.13
C PRO A 253 -23.83 -0.64 27.69
N SER A 254 -24.24 -1.90 27.55
CA SER A 254 -25.22 -2.71 28.31
C SER A 254 -26.75 -2.61 28.18
N ASP A 255 -27.44 -1.48 28.02
CA ASP A 255 -28.91 -1.50 28.31
C ASP A 255 -29.87 -1.09 27.17
N SER A 256 -29.39 -0.93 25.93
CA SER A 256 -30.29 -0.63 24.79
C SER A 256 -29.96 -1.46 23.56
N PRO A 257 -30.96 -2.06 22.89
CA PRO A 257 -30.74 -2.84 21.68
C PRO A 257 -30.13 -1.97 20.59
N SER A 258 -29.16 -2.51 19.85
CA SER A 258 -28.50 -1.80 18.76
C SER A 258 -29.52 -1.29 17.74
N THR A 259 -29.50 0.02 17.49
CA THR A 259 -30.35 0.69 16.48
C THR A 259 -29.73 0.64 15.08
N ASN A 260 -28.62 -0.07 14.91
CA ASN A 260 -27.90 -0.12 13.64
C ASN A 260 -28.75 -0.89 12.61
N PRO A 261 -29.16 -0.24 11.50
CA PRO A 261 -30.07 -0.81 10.50
C PRO A 261 -29.46 -2.00 9.76
N PHE A 262 -28.15 -2.17 9.81
CA PHE A 262 -27.45 -3.28 9.18
C PHE A 262 -27.27 -4.49 10.13
N SER A 263 -27.80 -4.45 11.36
CA SER A 263 -27.65 -5.55 12.33
C SER A 263 -28.46 -6.77 11.94
N ASP A 264 -27.92 -7.96 12.20
CA ASP A 264 -28.58 -9.26 12.14
C ASP A 264 -28.78 -9.85 13.54
N ASP A 265 -29.27 -11.09 13.61
CA ASP A 265 -29.51 -11.73 14.91
C ASP A 265 -28.21 -11.92 15.70
N PHE A 266 -27.12 -12.26 15.01
CA PHE A 266 -25.81 -12.43 15.62
C PHE A 266 -25.28 -11.14 16.26
N SER A 267 -25.26 -10.02 15.53
CA SER A 267 -24.77 -8.72 16.04
C SER A 267 -25.70 -8.10 17.08
N ARG A 268 -27.00 -8.41 17.04
CA ARG A 268 -27.95 -8.06 18.12
C ARG A 268 -27.67 -8.84 19.41
N SER A 269 -27.34 -10.13 19.30
CA SER A 269 -26.97 -10.98 20.45
C SER A 269 -25.53 -10.76 20.94
N ASN A 270 -24.67 -10.17 20.12
CA ASN A 270 -23.26 -9.89 20.44
C ASN A 270 -22.96 -8.40 20.31
N PRO A 271 -23.30 -7.57 21.32
CA PRO A 271 -23.12 -6.12 21.25
C PRO A 271 -21.70 -5.72 20.88
N GLY A 272 -21.59 -4.84 19.89
CA GLY A 272 -20.31 -4.39 19.37
C GLY A 272 -19.69 -5.31 18.32
N LYS A 273 -20.28 -6.46 17.97
CA LYS A 273 -19.81 -7.30 16.85
C LYS A 273 -20.50 -6.93 15.55
N VAL A 274 -19.77 -7.09 14.43
CA VAL A 274 -20.35 -6.99 13.09
C VAL A 274 -21.37 -8.11 12.87
N PRO A 275 -22.29 -7.96 11.89
CA PRO A 275 -23.14 -9.04 11.42
C PRO A 275 -22.36 -10.32 11.08
N TRP A 276 -23.02 -11.46 11.19
CA TRP A 276 -22.42 -12.76 10.97
C TRP A 276 -21.75 -12.87 9.60
N LEU A 277 -20.53 -13.39 9.60
CA LEU A 277 -19.71 -13.60 8.40
C LEU A 277 -19.54 -15.11 8.17
N PRO A 278 -20.43 -15.76 7.42
CA PRO A 278 -20.35 -17.20 7.20
C PRO A 278 -19.10 -17.54 6.38
N ARG A 279 -18.33 -18.50 6.86
CA ARG A 279 -17.17 -19.05 6.15
C ARG A 279 -17.63 -20.25 5.35
N LEU A 280 -17.53 -20.14 4.03
CA LEU A 280 -17.86 -21.22 3.12
C LEU A 280 -16.61 -21.99 2.73
N SER A 281 -16.79 -23.22 2.27
CA SER A 281 -15.73 -23.95 1.57
C SER A 281 -15.43 -23.27 0.21
N THR A 282 -14.24 -23.54 -0.34
CA THR A 282 -13.86 -23.01 -1.65
C THR A 282 -14.83 -23.44 -2.75
N ASP A 283 -15.32 -24.68 -2.70
CA ASP A 283 -16.28 -25.22 -3.67
C ASP A 283 -17.64 -24.52 -3.58
N GLU A 284 -18.12 -24.24 -2.36
CA GLU A 284 -19.36 -23.48 -2.14
C GLU A 284 -19.23 -22.04 -2.63
N MET A 285 -18.07 -21.41 -2.43
CA MET A 285 -17.81 -20.07 -2.95
C MET A 285 -17.79 -20.07 -4.48
N GLN A 286 -17.13 -21.05 -5.10
CA GLN A 286 -17.07 -21.18 -6.56
C GLN A 286 -18.47 -21.40 -7.16
N LYS A 287 -19.33 -22.22 -6.53
CA LYS A 287 -20.71 -22.45 -6.96
C LYS A 287 -21.58 -21.20 -6.94
N ARG A 288 -21.26 -20.18 -6.13
CA ARG A 288 -21.97 -18.90 -6.13
C ARG A 288 -21.66 -18.06 -7.36
N GLY A 289 -20.53 -18.32 -8.03
CA GLY A 289 -20.13 -17.59 -9.23
C GLY A 289 -19.85 -16.10 -9.00
N GLU A 290 -19.36 -15.72 -7.81
CA GLU A 290 -18.99 -14.33 -7.54
C GLU A 290 -17.68 -13.94 -8.24
N ASN A 291 -17.59 -12.68 -8.69
CA ASN A 291 -16.43 -12.03 -9.28
C ASN A 291 -15.93 -12.66 -10.59
N ILE A 292 -16.85 -13.22 -11.39
CA ILE A 292 -16.56 -13.78 -12.72
C ILE A 292 -16.59 -12.66 -13.76
N ASP A 293 -15.49 -12.48 -14.50
CA ASP A 293 -15.40 -11.57 -15.64
C ASP A 293 -16.24 -12.09 -16.83
N PRO A 294 -17.24 -11.32 -17.30
CA PRO A 294 -17.92 -11.60 -18.56
C PRO A 294 -16.96 -11.61 -19.76
N ALA A 295 -17.30 -12.35 -20.82
CA ALA A 295 -16.47 -12.45 -22.01
C ALA A 295 -16.13 -11.07 -22.64
N GLU A 296 -17.12 -10.16 -22.67
CA GLU A 296 -16.94 -8.78 -23.15
C GLU A 296 -15.84 -8.01 -22.38
N GLU A 297 -15.75 -8.22 -21.06
CA GLU A 297 -14.78 -7.55 -20.20
C GLU A 297 -13.37 -8.12 -20.41
N VAL A 298 -13.27 -9.44 -20.59
CA VAL A 298 -12.01 -10.13 -20.88
C VAL A 298 -11.45 -9.72 -22.25
N GLU A 299 -12.32 -9.66 -23.26
CA GLU A 299 -11.96 -9.25 -24.62
C GLU A 299 -11.49 -7.80 -24.66
N TRP A 300 -12.27 -6.89 -24.04
CA TRP A 300 -11.92 -5.48 -23.97
C TRP A 300 -10.64 -5.24 -23.17
N GLY A 301 -10.48 -5.91 -22.02
CA GLY A 301 -9.26 -5.84 -21.22
C GLY A 301 -8.04 -6.29 -22.03
N SER A 302 -8.14 -7.42 -22.72
CA SER A 302 -7.07 -7.94 -23.59
C SER A 302 -6.72 -6.97 -24.72
N LYS A 303 -7.71 -6.31 -25.33
CA LYS A 303 -7.49 -5.28 -26.34
C LYS A 303 -6.69 -4.11 -25.77
N MET A 304 -7.10 -3.58 -24.62
CA MET A 304 -6.42 -2.45 -23.97
C MET A 304 -4.99 -2.79 -23.52
N CYS A 305 -4.76 -4.02 -23.04
CA CYS A 305 -3.42 -4.52 -22.72
C CYS A 305 -2.52 -4.51 -23.96
N LYS A 306 -3.01 -5.03 -25.10
CA LYS A 306 -2.27 -5.03 -26.39
C LYS A 306 -1.98 -3.62 -26.90
N GLU A 307 -2.90 -2.68 -26.74
CA GLU A 307 -2.71 -1.27 -27.10
C GLU A 307 -1.57 -0.65 -26.29
N ARG A 308 -1.50 -0.92 -24.98
CA ARG A 308 -0.38 -0.47 -24.12
C ARG A 308 0.95 -1.05 -24.56
N THR A 309 1.02 -2.36 -24.80
CA THR A 309 2.25 -3.01 -25.27
C THR A 309 2.73 -2.42 -26.60
N SER A 310 1.80 -2.22 -27.54
CA SER A 310 2.08 -1.59 -28.83
C SER A 310 2.59 -0.15 -28.69
N PHE A 311 2.00 0.63 -27.76
CA PHE A 311 2.44 1.99 -27.45
C PHE A 311 3.87 2.01 -26.89
N LEU A 312 4.20 1.12 -25.96
CA LEU A 312 5.54 1.01 -25.39
C LEU A 312 6.59 0.60 -26.43
N GLN A 313 6.26 -0.35 -27.31
CA GLN A 313 7.15 -0.74 -28.42
C GLN A 313 7.47 0.46 -29.31
N ARG A 314 6.46 1.24 -29.71
CA ARG A 314 6.67 2.47 -30.51
C ARG A 314 7.55 3.49 -29.80
N LEU A 315 7.37 3.69 -28.50
CA LEU A 315 8.22 4.59 -27.71
C LEU A 315 9.68 4.12 -27.65
N ILE A 316 9.90 2.82 -27.43
CA ILE A 316 11.25 2.24 -27.40
C ILE A 316 11.92 2.40 -28.78
N SER A 317 11.22 2.06 -29.86
CA SER A 317 11.72 2.21 -31.23
C SER A 317 12.05 3.67 -31.56
N ALA A 318 11.19 4.62 -31.21
CA ALA A 318 11.45 6.05 -31.41
C ALA A 318 12.71 6.51 -30.65
N SER A 319 12.86 6.11 -29.38
CA SER A 319 14.04 6.45 -28.57
C SER A 319 15.35 5.81 -29.10
N ALA A 320 15.24 4.65 -29.74
CA ALA A 320 16.38 3.97 -30.35
C ALA A 320 16.82 4.68 -31.65
N ILE A 321 15.85 5.13 -32.46
CA ILE A 321 16.12 5.95 -33.65
C ILE A 321 16.76 7.29 -33.25
N GLU A 322 16.26 7.98 -32.22
CA GLU A 322 16.87 9.21 -31.71
C GLU A 322 18.33 9.00 -31.24
N ARG A 323 18.59 7.89 -30.54
CA ARG A 323 19.96 7.54 -30.13
C ARG A 323 20.87 7.25 -31.32
N LYS A 324 20.36 6.54 -32.35
CA LYS A 324 21.10 6.27 -33.58
C LYS A 324 21.41 7.56 -34.34
N ASN A 325 20.43 8.45 -34.52
CA ASN A 325 20.63 9.73 -35.19
C ASN A 325 21.66 10.60 -34.43
N ARG A 326 21.62 10.63 -33.10
CA ARG A 326 22.63 11.35 -32.30
C ARG A 326 24.04 10.77 -32.45
N SER A 327 24.16 9.46 -32.67
CA SER A 327 25.46 8.83 -32.96
C SER A 327 25.98 9.14 -34.37
N GLU A 328 25.09 9.25 -35.36
CA GLU A 328 25.45 9.60 -36.75
C GLU A 328 25.84 11.08 -36.91
N PHE A 329 25.26 11.99 -36.10
CA PHE A 329 25.68 13.40 -36.07
C PHE A 329 26.98 13.66 -35.29
N SER A 330 27.52 12.67 -34.57
CA SER A 330 28.81 12.79 -33.87
C SER A 330 30.00 12.26 -34.67
N SER A 331 29.79 11.72 -35.88
CA SER A 331 30.85 11.09 -36.68
C SER A 331 31.29 11.88 -37.92
N SER A 332 31.20 13.22 -37.89
CA SER A 332 31.69 14.06 -38.98
C SER A 332 32.58 15.21 -38.49
N GLN A 333 33.88 15.04 -38.77
CA GLN A 333 34.93 16.06 -38.89
C GLN A 333 35.46 16.71 -37.60
N VAL A 334 36.48 16.09 -37.01
CA VAL A 334 37.63 16.84 -36.48
C VAL A 334 38.84 16.47 -37.35
N LEU A 335 39.29 17.46 -38.13
CA LEU A 335 40.49 17.41 -38.96
C LEU A 335 41.69 16.84 -38.18
N GLU A 336 42.35 15.85 -38.80
CA GLU A 336 43.68 15.40 -38.44
C GLU A 336 44.71 16.50 -38.67
N LEU A 337 45.27 17.10 -37.61
CA LEU A 337 46.59 17.73 -37.65
C LEU A 337 47.24 17.69 -36.24
N ALA A 338 47.84 16.56 -35.86
CA ALA A 338 48.94 16.52 -34.88
C ALA A 338 49.65 15.14 -34.90
N PRO A 339 51.00 15.08 -34.95
CA PRO A 339 51.74 13.84 -35.03
C PRO A 339 51.73 13.07 -33.69
N ARG A 340 51.37 11.79 -33.76
CA ARG A 340 51.24 10.90 -32.60
C ARG A 340 52.61 10.42 -32.09
N ARG A 341 52.82 10.52 -30.78
CA ARG A 341 53.85 9.77 -30.05
C ARG A 341 53.36 8.33 -29.79
N PRO A 342 54.23 7.30 -29.86
CA PRO A 342 53.82 5.92 -29.60
C PRO A 342 53.55 5.72 -28.10
N ARG A 343 52.34 5.27 -27.77
CA ARG A 343 51.96 4.83 -26.42
C ARG A 343 51.82 3.30 -26.44
N ALA A 344 52.38 2.66 -25.40
CA ALA A 344 52.51 1.22 -25.21
C ALA A 344 51.18 0.44 -25.39
N PRO A 345 51.24 -0.84 -25.80
CA PRO A 345 50.06 -1.62 -26.16
C PRO A 345 49.19 -1.90 -24.94
N ARG A 346 47.93 -1.47 -25.00
CA ARG A 346 46.89 -1.89 -24.06
C ARG A 346 46.54 -3.34 -24.38
N GLN A 347 46.73 -4.22 -23.39
CA GLN A 347 46.22 -5.58 -23.40
C GLN A 347 44.71 -5.56 -23.62
N ILE A 348 44.29 -6.23 -24.70
CA ILE A 348 42.91 -6.55 -25.02
C ILE A 348 42.50 -7.70 -24.10
N TYR A 349 41.68 -7.43 -23.10
CA TYR A 349 40.84 -8.48 -22.54
C TYR A 349 39.70 -8.71 -23.54
N ARG A 350 39.63 -9.91 -24.12
CA ARG A 350 38.41 -10.46 -24.70
C ARG A 350 37.50 -10.79 -23.51
N ASP A 351 36.37 -10.10 -23.42
CA ASP A 351 35.25 -10.50 -22.58
C ASP A 351 34.16 -10.96 -23.55
N ASP A 352 34.05 -12.28 -23.68
CA ASP A 352 32.84 -12.96 -24.16
C ASP A 352 31.77 -12.86 -23.07
N ASP A 353 30.50 -12.82 -23.47
CA ASP A 353 29.29 -12.89 -22.66
C ASP A 353 28.92 -11.70 -21.75
N ARG A 354 27.97 -10.87 -22.24
CA ARG A 354 26.71 -10.53 -21.54
C ARG A 354 25.77 -9.70 -22.43
N GLU A 355 24.92 -10.39 -23.19
CA GLU A 355 23.59 -9.86 -23.51
C GLU A 355 22.75 -9.80 -22.22
N GLY A 356 22.44 -8.57 -21.79
CA GLY A 356 21.48 -8.29 -20.72
C GLY A 356 20.24 -7.61 -21.29
N GLY A 357 19.74 -8.10 -22.44
CA GLY A 357 18.49 -7.65 -23.05
C GLY A 357 17.28 -8.19 -22.28
N PHE A 358 16.25 -7.35 -22.18
CA PHE A 358 14.93 -7.68 -21.64
C PHE A 358 14.43 -9.04 -22.15
N LYS A 359 14.23 -10.00 -21.24
CA LYS A 359 13.65 -11.31 -21.59
C LYS A 359 12.14 -11.16 -21.75
N HIS A 360 11.67 -11.22 -23.00
CA HIS A 360 10.28 -11.50 -23.32
C HIS A 360 9.95 -12.92 -22.81
N TYR A 361 8.93 -13.04 -21.96
CA TYR A 361 8.31 -14.34 -21.66
C TYR A 361 7.04 -14.44 -22.49
N GLU A 362 7.04 -15.36 -23.45
CA GLU A 362 5.86 -15.81 -24.18
C GLU A 362 5.21 -16.97 -23.39
N PRO A 363 3.88 -17.06 -23.26
CA PRO A 363 3.27 -18.13 -22.49
C PRO A 363 3.22 -19.41 -23.33
N GLN A 364 3.94 -20.46 -22.90
CA GLN A 364 3.81 -21.79 -23.51
C GLN A 364 2.81 -22.67 -22.76
N GLN A 365 1.99 -23.36 -23.55
CA GLN A 365 0.95 -24.31 -23.18
C GLN A 365 1.53 -25.59 -22.54
N SER A 366 0.80 -26.17 -21.61
CA SER A 366 1.16 -27.38 -20.86
C SER A 366 0.85 -28.68 -21.62
N VAL A 367 1.83 -29.58 -21.74
CA VAL A 367 1.64 -31.04 -21.86
C VAL A 367 2.90 -31.78 -21.34
N PRO A 368 2.79 -33.04 -20.86
CA PRO A 368 3.55 -33.50 -19.69
C PRO A 368 4.52 -34.67 -19.91
N TYR A 369 5.36 -34.85 -18.88
CA TYR A 369 6.16 -36.01 -18.42
C TYR A 369 7.50 -36.40 -19.10
N ASP A 370 8.50 -36.42 -18.21
CA ASP A 370 9.53 -37.43 -17.98
C ASP A 370 10.90 -37.45 -18.69
N THR A 371 11.88 -37.72 -17.82
CA THR A 371 13.27 -38.20 -18.02
C THR A 371 14.37 -37.22 -18.47
N LEU A 372 15.21 -36.80 -17.50
CA LEU A 372 16.63 -36.49 -17.73
C LEU A 372 17.53 -37.04 -16.59
N PRO A 373 18.73 -37.59 -16.90
CA PRO A 373 19.64 -38.23 -15.95
C PRO A 373 20.68 -37.25 -15.31
N PRO A 374 21.40 -37.66 -14.23
CA PRO A 374 22.29 -36.77 -13.48
C PRO A 374 23.71 -36.67 -14.06
N SER A 375 24.29 -35.46 -14.00
CA SER A 375 25.70 -35.18 -14.36
C SER A 375 26.64 -35.30 -13.14
N PRO A 376 27.93 -35.65 -13.33
CA PRO A 376 28.84 -35.99 -12.24
C PRO A 376 29.63 -34.82 -11.66
N ILE A 377 30.02 -35.02 -10.41
CA ILE A 377 30.82 -34.15 -9.53
C ILE A 377 32.30 -34.22 -9.94
N THR A 378 32.97 -33.08 -10.09
CA THR A 378 34.43 -32.99 -10.09
C THR A 378 34.94 -31.88 -9.17
N SER A 379 35.68 -32.30 -8.15
CA SER A 379 36.48 -31.51 -7.21
C SER A 379 37.68 -30.85 -7.89
N ARG A 380 37.95 -29.57 -7.61
CA ARG A 380 39.25 -28.93 -7.92
C ARG A 380 39.85 -28.26 -6.69
N VAL A 381 41.12 -28.62 -6.48
CA VAL A 381 42.05 -28.16 -5.45
C VAL A 381 42.65 -26.82 -5.86
N SER A 382 42.78 -25.89 -4.91
CA SER A 382 43.40 -24.56 -5.10
C SER A 382 44.87 -24.57 -4.67
N PRO A 383 45.79 -23.96 -5.43
CA PRO A 383 47.13 -23.61 -4.93
C PRO A 383 47.24 -22.13 -4.55
N THR A 384 47.87 -21.91 -3.40
CA THR A 384 48.18 -20.64 -2.74
C THR A 384 49.40 -19.97 -3.38
N TYR A 385 49.36 -18.66 -3.62
CA TYR A 385 50.55 -17.83 -3.90
C TYR A 385 50.54 -16.52 -3.08
N PRO A 386 51.72 -15.97 -2.71
CA PRO A 386 51.87 -14.91 -1.72
C PRO A 386 51.79 -13.48 -2.32
N ALA A 387 51.42 -12.53 -1.48
CA ALA A 387 51.23 -11.11 -1.80
C ALA A 387 52.56 -10.32 -1.93
N PRO A 388 52.70 -9.38 -2.90
CA PRO A 388 53.80 -8.43 -2.93
C PRO A 388 53.52 -7.11 -2.19
N LEU A 389 54.60 -6.56 -1.64
CA LEU A 389 54.74 -5.40 -0.77
C LEU A 389 54.32 -4.06 -1.41
N ALA A 390 53.73 -3.18 -0.59
CA ALA A 390 53.33 -1.82 -0.95
C ALA A 390 54.52 -0.83 -0.95
N PRO A 391 54.61 0.10 -1.93
CA PRO A 391 55.57 1.21 -1.87
C PRO A 391 54.99 2.45 -1.17
N VAL A 392 55.91 3.20 -0.56
CA VAL A 392 55.74 4.33 0.35
C VAL A 392 55.29 5.61 -0.38
N VAL A 393 54.51 6.41 0.36
CA VAL A 393 53.68 7.56 0.01
C VAL A 393 54.48 8.84 -0.32
N ASN A 394 54.01 9.63 -1.29
CA ASN A 394 54.26 11.07 -1.38
C ASN A 394 52.96 11.83 -1.01
N LYS A 395 52.95 12.48 0.17
CA LYS A 395 51.76 13.18 0.72
C LYS A 395 51.64 14.58 0.10
N GLN A 396 50.61 14.80 -0.71
CA GLN A 396 50.14 16.17 -1.00
C GLN A 396 49.41 16.76 0.23
N PRO A 397 49.45 18.08 0.43
CA PRO A 397 48.88 18.73 1.62
C PRO A 397 47.36 18.51 1.68
N VAL A 398 46.90 17.98 2.81
CA VAL A 398 45.48 17.70 3.08
C VAL A 398 44.76 19.04 3.31
N PRO A 399 43.75 19.43 2.50
CA PRO A 399 42.96 20.61 2.79
C PRO A 399 42.17 20.41 4.11
N PRO A 400 41.92 21.48 4.88
CA PRO A 400 41.33 21.38 6.21
C PRO A 400 39.98 20.66 6.15
N ARG A 401 39.84 19.59 6.93
CA ARG A 401 38.62 18.80 7.01
C ARG A 401 37.54 19.59 7.75
N ARG A 402 36.43 19.89 7.06
CA ARG A 402 35.22 20.43 7.67
C ARG A 402 34.54 19.37 8.53
N THR A 403 33.96 19.80 9.64
CA THR A 403 33.05 18.97 10.44
C THR A 403 31.73 18.73 9.69
N MET A 404 30.97 17.70 10.09
CA MET A 404 29.66 17.40 9.48
C MET A 404 28.69 18.57 9.57
N LEU A 405 28.76 19.34 10.66
CA LEU A 405 27.92 20.51 10.88
C LEU A 405 28.30 21.64 9.92
N GLU A 406 29.60 21.92 9.77
CA GLU A 406 30.10 22.95 8.85
C GLU A 406 29.83 22.58 7.38
N HIS A 407 29.89 21.30 7.05
CA HIS A 407 29.54 20.81 5.71
C HIS A 407 28.04 20.98 5.43
N ALA A 408 27.18 20.62 6.38
CA ALA A 408 25.73 20.80 6.26
C ALA A 408 25.33 22.28 6.16
N PHE A 409 25.95 23.13 7.00
CA PHE A 409 25.69 24.57 6.97
C PHE A 409 26.08 25.18 5.62
N ARG A 410 27.19 24.73 5.04
CA ARG A 410 27.67 25.22 3.74
C ARG A 410 26.78 24.80 2.58
N ILE A 411 26.35 23.53 2.51
CA ILE A 411 25.39 23.08 1.48
C ILE A 411 24.14 23.95 1.49
N VAL A 412 23.57 24.21 2.67
CA VAL A 412 22.35 25.01 2.79
C VAL A 412 22.57 26.49 2.41
N SER A 413 23.80 26.99 2.53
CA SER A 413 24.11 28.41 2.29
C SER A 413 24.80 28.71 0.96
N SER A 414 25.34 27.71 0.26
CA SER A 414 26.03 27.90 -1.02
C SER A 414 25.38 27.20 -2.21
N THR A 415 24.45 26.26 -1.99
CA THR A 415 23.78 25.56 -3.08
C THR A 415 22.58 26.39 -3.56
N ASP A 416 22.65 26.85 -4.82
CA ASP A 416 21.53 27.49 -5.50
C ASP A 416 20.42 26.45 -5.73
N PRO A 417 19.20 26.64 -5.18
CA PRO A 417 18.10 25.68 -5.30
C PRO A 417 17.58 25.49 -6.72
N LEU A 418 18.07 26.25 -7.71
CA LEU A 418 17.73 26.13 -9.12
C LEU A 418 18.85 25.54 -9.99
N ALA A 419 20.04 25.29 -9.44
CA ALA A 419 21.14 24.66 -10.18
C ALA A 419 20.90 23.14 -10.35
N GLY A 420 21.15 22.63 -11.57
CA GLY A 420 20.95 21.21 -11.92
C GLY A 420 21.91 20.29 -11.17
N SER A 421 21.42 19.09 -10.79
CA SER A 421 22.10 18.09 -9.94
C SER A 421 23.45 17.53 -10.45
N ASP A 422 23.94 17.97 -11.61
CA ASP A 422 25.11 17.38 -12.27
C ASP A 422 26.37 18.26 -12.20
N GLU A 423 26.31 19.46 -11.58
CA GLU A 423 27.43 20.42 -11.58
C GLU A 423 28.24 20.57 -10.27
N GLU A 424 27.97 19.80 -9.20
CA GLU A 424 28.79 19.89 -7.97
C GLU A 424 29.86 18.79 -7.88
N LEU A 425 31.04 19.08 -8.43
CA LEU A 425 32.30 18.34 -8.17
C LEU A 425 32.95 18.86 -6.87
N ASP A 426 32.31 18.65 -5.72
CA ASP A 426 32.98 18.86 -4.42
C ASP A 426 33.74 17.58 -4.02
N ASP A 427 35.08 17.68 -3.97
CA ASP A 427 35.97 16.62 -3.53
C ASP A 427 35.62 16.08 -2.12
N HIS A 428 34.93 16.86 -1.28
CA HIS A 428 34.43 16.39 0.02
C HIS A 428 33.27 15.39 -0.08
N VAL A 429 32.40 15.51 -1.09
CA VAL A 429 31.31 14.55 -1.34
C VAL A 429 31.88 13.20 -1.72
N LYS A 430 32.95 13.20 -2.53
CA LYS A 430 33.68 11.98 -2.91
C LYS A 430 34.28 11.28 -1.70
N VAL A 431 34.89 12.03 -0.77
CA VAL A 431 35.46 11.47 0.47
C VAL A 431 34.38 10.86 1.38
N ASP A 432 33.21 11.48 1.47
CA ASP A 432 32.10 10.94 2.28
C ASP A 432 31.50 9.67 1.63
N TYR A 433 31.38 9.67 0.31
CA TYR A 433 30.93 8.51 -0.46
C TYR A 433 31.89 7.32 -0.31
N GLU A 434 33.20 7.54 -0.37
CA GLU A 434 34.22 6.53 -0.12
C GLU A 434 34.17 5.95 1.30
N ARG A 435 33.88 6.78 2.31
CA ARG A 435 33.71 6.32 3.69
C ARG A 435 32.48 5.44 3.85
N ARG A 436 31.34 5.84 3.24
CA ARG A 436 30.11 5.05 3.26
C ARG A 436 30.29 3.71 2.56
N LEU A 437 30.96 3.68 1.42
CA LEU A 437 31.34 2.45 0.72
C LEU A 437 32.24 1.55 1.57
N ARG A 438 33.22 2.12 2.28
CA ARG A 438 34.06 1.35 3.21
C ARG A 438 33.28 0.73 4.37
N VAL A 439 32.26 1.42 4.89
CA VAL A 439 31.38 0.90 5.95
C VAL A 439 30.47 -0.20 5.39
N LEU A 440 29.85 0.02 4.23
CA LEU A 440 28.97 -0.95 3.58
C LEU A 440 29.73 -2.24 3.22
N ASN A 441 30.96 -2.11 2.71
CA ASN A 441 31.81 -3.27 2.42
C ASN A 441 32.28 -4.00 3.68
N ARG A 442 32.35 -3.33 4.84
CA ARG A 442 32.65 -3.97 6.13
C ARG A 442 31.46 -4.71 6.76
N LEU A 443 30.24 -4.36 6.35
CA LEU A 443 28.99 -4.94 6.85
C LEU A 443 28.45 -6.05 5.95
N ARG A 444 28.89 -6.12 4.69
CA ARG A 444 28.50 -7.18 3.76
C ARG A 444 29.17 -8.51 4.18
N GLY A 445 28.38 -9.48 4.61
CA GLY A 445 28.85 -10.84 4.95
C GLY A 445 29.01 -11.13 6.45
N LYS A 446 28.58 -10.23 7.34
CA LYS A 446 28.48 -10.54 8.78
C LYS A 446 27.05 -10.95 9.12
N SER A 447 26.89 -12.03 9.90
CA SER A 447 25.60 -12.44 10.44
C SER A 447 25.05 -11.37 11.41
N PRO A 448 23.71 -11.25 11.57
CA PRO A 448 23.11 -10.34 12.53
C PRO A 448 23.65 -10.58 13.94
N THR A 449 23.82 -9.50 14.71
CA THR A 449 24.22 -9.57 16.12
C THR A 449 23.33 -10.56 16.88
N PRO A 450 23.88 -11.56 17.59
CA PRO A 450 23.05 -12.51 18.32
C PRO A 450 22.26 -11.82 19.44
N PRO A 451 21.07 -12.34 19.79
CA PRO A 451 20.26 -11.80 20.88
C PRO A 451 20.98 -11.99 22.22
N MET A 452 20.85 -10.99 23.09
CA MET A 452 21.42 -10.98 24.44
C MET A 452 20.90 -12.18 25.25
N PRO A 453 21.75 -12.88 26.04
CA PRO A 453 21.30 -13.96 26.91
C PRO A 453 20.40 -13.41 28.02
N ILE A 454 19.24 -14.06 28.20
CA ILE A 454 18.31 -13.83 29.30
C ILE A 454 18.93 -14.46 30.55
N TYR A 455 19.31 -13.64 31.53
CA TYR A 455 19.67 -14.13 32.86
C TYR A 455 18.41 -14.26 33.73
N PRO A 456 18.25 -15.35 34.50
CA PRO A 456 17.12 -15.53 35.40
C PRO A 456 17.17 -14.49 36.52
N THR A 457 16.04 -13.81 36.73
CA THR A 457 15.84 -12.81 37.77
C THR A 457 15.79 -13.48 39.14
N THR A 458 16.89 -13.45 39.89
CA THR A 458 16.85 -13.66 41.34
C THR A 458 16.62 -12.31 42.02
N ALA A 459 15.57 -12.27 42.84
CA ALA A 459 15.21 -11.12 43.65
C ALA A 459 16.31 -10.84 44.69
N VAL A 460 16.93 -9.65 44.61
CA VAL A 460 17.69 -9.07 45.71
C VAL A 460 17.21 -7.63 45.89
N ALA A 461 16.67 -7.38 47.08
CA ALA A 461 16.22 -6.08 47.53
C ALA A 461 17.42 -5.12 47.62
N HIS A 462 17.28 -3.91 47.06
CA HIS A 462 18.13 -2.80 47.42
C HIS A 462 17.31 -1.51 47.57
N GLU A 463 17.61 -0.84 48.67
CA GLU A 463 16.96 0.32 49.24
C GLU A 463 16.95 1.54 48.32
N ARG A 464 15.87 2.32 48.43
CA ARG A 464 15.72 3.63 47.80
C ARG A 464 16.62 4.64 48.48
N SER A 465 17.63 5.13 47.79
CA SER A 465 18.29 6.41 48.10
C SER A 465 17.90 7.45 47.05
N SER A 466 17.26 8.52 47.52
CA SER A 466 16.80 9.67 46.74
C SER A 466 17.98 10.59 46.38
N VAL A 467 18.20 10.86 45.09
CA VAL A 467 19.04 11.98 44.66
C VAL A 467 18.17 12.99 43.90
N ARG A 468 18.07 14.15 44.53
CA ARG A 468 17.28 15.33 44.17
C ARG A 468 18.01 16.11 43.08
N TRP A 469 17.40 16.26 41.90
CA TRP A 469 17.88 17.16 40.85
C TRP A 469 17.37 18.58 41.10
N THR A 470 18.31 19.53 41.19
CA THR A 470 18.08 20.98 41.30
C THR A 470 17.91 21.62 39.91
N PRO A 471 16.97 22.57 39.71
CA PRO A 471 16.92 23.39 38.51
C PRO A 471 17.77 24.67 38.63
N TYR A 472 18.36 25.10 37.52
CA TYR A 472 19.12 26.36 37.37
C TYR A 472 18.22 27.62 37.50
N PRO A 473 18.80 28.78 37.88
CA PRO A 473 18.04 29.93 38.36
C PRO A 473 17.56 30.88 37.24
N THR A 474 16.31 31.31 37.35
CA THR A 474 15.69 32.40 36.60
C THR A 474 16.19 33.76 37.09
N THR A 475 16.55 34.63 36.14
CA THR A 475 16.99 36.01 36.32
C THR A 475 15.87 36.91 36.89
N ARG A 476 16.21 37.63 37.97
CA ARG A 476 15.37 38.64 38.64
C ARG A 476 15.24 39.90 37.80
N ARG A 477 14.00 40.34 37.52
CA ARG A 477 13.68 41.76 37.25
C ARG A 477 13.43 42.45 38.59
N ARG A 478 14.11 43.58 38.83
CA ARG A 478 13.81 44.51 39.93
C ARG A 478 12.73 45.51 39.50
N PRO A 479 11.89 46.01 40.44
CA PRO A 479 10.90 47.04 40.16
C PRO A 479 11.54 48.44 40.23
N ILE A 480 11.03 49.38 39.43
CA ILE A 480 11.20 50.81 39.65
C ILE A 480 9.81 51.40 39.82
N VAL A 481 9.65 52.11 40.93
CA VAL A 481 8.51 52.94 41.31
C VAL A 481 8.81 54.36 40.84
N ARG A 482 7.97 54.90 39.95
CA ARG A 482 7.27 56.19 40.07
C ARG A 482 6.49 56.46 38.79
#